data_AF-R8BPD8-F1
#
_entry.id   AF-R8BPD8-F1
#
_cell.length_a   1.000
_cell.length_b   1.000
_cell.length_c   1.000
_cell.angle_alpha   90.00
_cell.angle_beta   90.00
_cell.angle_gamma   90.00
#
_symmetry.space_group_name_H-M   'P 1'
#
loop_
_entity.id
_entity.type
_entity.pdbx_description
1 polymer ?
#
loop_
_entity_poly.entity_id
_entity_poly.type
_entity_poly.pdbx_seq_one_letter_code
_entity_poly.pdbx_strand_id
1 'polypeptide(L)'
;MAVPGAQRAKVAHVNMMTDTIISNLSLEGFRIVLRALLTAHASVTETFETATQSYIQECVLPAVTSRSPETPVDLAGLQATQKTIRCMLGCGLCFQSIPLLGDIAARAVDMALGSDAAASDEASSFQASIDGDIVQAMTAVQKTLKGTQVLANNERGIVQGLYEQLADSRRVCQTNKIEFPFARAFWSAGSLLEIDKCDGASEELMAEAGDFGGQTPAEANECFEMAGRRLPRIFTGLWQLSSPAWGSASAGKIFSHFSSSVQSGFVAFDMADHYGDAEIIFGQFAKSYPQKSALFAATKYCVFHPITVSRDVVRANVTERCQRLQTVKIDLLQFHWQFVSYFALRDEI
;
A
#
# COMPACT_ATOMS: atom_id res chain seq x y z
N MET A 1 5.77 -17.40 31.51
CA MET A 1 5.56 -16.13 32.26
C MET A 1 4.30 -15.50 31.70
N ALA A 2 3.26 -15.36 32.52
CA ALA A 2 2.02 -14.72 32.11
C ALA A 2 2.24 -13.21 31.94
N VAL A 3 1.80 -12.65 30.81
CA VAL A 3 1.74 -11.19 30.61
C VAL A 3 0.65 -10.64 31.53
N PRO A 4 0.95 -9.73 32.47
CA PRO A 4 -0.06 -9.17 33.36
C PRO A 4 -0.90 -8.15 32.57
N GLY A 5 -2.20 -8.44 32.38
CA GLY A 5 -3.14 -7.48 31.78
C GLY A 5 -4.26 -8.06 30.92
N ALA A 6 -4.14 -9.31 30.45
CA ALA A 6 -5.20 -9.92 29.66
C ALA A 6 -6.46 -10.16 30.52
N GLN A 7 -7.55 -9.47 30.20
CA GLN A 7 -8.87 -9.75 30.73
C GLN A 7 -9.16 -11.24 30.45
N ARG A 8 -9.66 -11.98 31.46
CA ARG A 8 -9.97 -13.40 31.35
C ARG A 8 -10.85 -13.65 30.12
N ALA A 9 -10.28 -14.17 29.05
CA ALA A 9 -11.03 -14.77 27.97
C ALA A 9 -12.06 -15.72 28.59
N LYS A 10 -13.31 -15.69 28.14
CA LYS A 10 -14.35 -16.64 28.58
C LYS A 10 -13.75 -18.04 28.43
N VAL A 11 -13.38 -18.64 29.56
CA VAL A 11 -12.69 -19.93 29.60
C VAL A 11 -13.71 -21.00 29.21
N ALA A 12 -13.92 -21.17 27.91
CA ALA A 12 -14.27 -22.48 27.39
C ALA A 12 -13.09 -23.40 27.74
N HIS A 13 -13.38 -24.57 28.31
CA HIS A 13 -12.36 -25.53 28.70
C HIS A 13 -11.53 -25.93 27.46
N VAL A 14 -10.36 -25.33 27.28
CA VAL A 14 -9.40 -25.76 26.25
C VAL A 14 -8.99 -27.17 26.64
N ASN A 15 -9.16 -28.12 25.72
CA ASN A 15 -8.75 -29.50 25.94
C ASN A 15 -7.26 -29.51 26.32
N MET A 16 -6.91 -30.06 27.50
CA MET A 16 -5.53 -30.05 28.01
C MET A 16 -4.53 -30.73 27.04
N MET A 17 -5.00 -31.69 26.24
CA MET A 17 -4.17 -32.31 25.20
C MET A 17 -3.86 -31.33 24.06
N THR A 18 -4.80 -30.46 23.70
CA THR A 18 -4.59 -29.40 22.70
C THR A 18 -3.66 -28.32 23.23
N ASP A 19 -3.76 -27.95 24.51
CA ASP A 19 -2.86 -26.98 25.13
C ASP A 19 -1.40 -27.46 25.15
N THR A 20 -1.20 -28.78 25.27
CA THR A 20 0.13 -29.40 25.14
C THR A 20 0.75 -29.13 23.76
N ILE A 21 -0.05 -29.08 22.69
CA ILE A 21 0.43 -28.73 21.35
C ILE A 21 0.91 -27.28 21.33
N ILE A 22 0.09 -26.34 21.83
CA ILE A 22 0.42 -24.91 21.89
C ILE A 22 1.71 -24.67 22.68
N SER A 23 1.86 -25.36 23.81
CA SER A 23 2.98 -25.18 24.72
C SER A 23 4.31 -25.74 24.20
N ASN A 24 4.28 -26.70 23.27
CA ASN A 24 5.49 -27.42 22.83
C ASN A 24 5.85 -27.22 21.36
N LEU A 25 4.93 -26.73 20.51
CA LEU A 25 5.28 -26.39 19.13
C LEU A 25 6.28 -25.24 19.10
N SER A 26 7.27 -25.36 18.19
CA SER A 26 8.11 -24.21 17.85
C SER A 26 7.27 -23.12 17.18
N LEU A 27 7.73 -21.86 17.21
CA LEU A 27 7.05 -20.76 16.53
C LEU A 27 6.82 -21.04 15.04
N GLU A 28 7.77 -21.72 14.40
CA GLU A 28 7.62 -22.10 12.99
C GLU A 28 6.61 -23.22 12.80
N GLY A 29 6.63 -24.24 13.67
CA GLY A 29 5.60 -25.28 13.68
C GLY A 29 4.19 -24.70 13.87
N PHE A 30 4.04 -23.71 14.76
CA PHE A 30 2.79 -23.01 14.97
C PHE A 30 2.31 -22.27 13.70
N ARG A 31 3.21 -21.55 13.00
CA ARG A 31 2.87 -20.88 11.74
C ARG A 31 2.44 -21.86 10.65
N ILE A 32 3.14 -23.00 10.52
CA ILE A 32 2.81 -24.04 9.54
C ILE A 32 1.40 -24.60 9.80
N VAL A 33 1.12 -25.00 11.04
CA VAL A 33 -0.19 -25.56 11.43
C VAL A 33 -1.30 -24.53 11.23
N LEU A 34 -1.09 -23.28 11.66
CA LEU A 34 -2.09 -22.22 11.51
C LEU A 34 -2.38 -21.90 10.04
N ARG A 35 -1.37 -21.80 9.18
CA ARG A 35 -1.56 -21.61 7.74
C ARG A 35 -2.33 -22.77 7.12
N ALA A 36 -2.04 -24.01 7.54
CA ALA A 36 -2.77 -25.19 7.07
C ALA A 36 -4.25 -25.13 7.48
N LEU A 37 -4.56 -24.72 8.73
CA LEU A 37 -5.93 -24.53 9.21
C LEU A 37 -6.68 -23.46 8.42
N LEU A 38 -6.06 -22.29 8.21
CA LEU A 38 -6.66 -21.18 7.46
C LEU A 38 -6.93 -21.54 5.99
N THR A 39 -6.07 -22.38 5.40
CA THR A 39 -6.24 -22.86 4.03
C THR A 39 -7.34 -23.91 3.92
N ALA A 40 -7.41 -24.84 4.87
CA ALA A 40 -8.36 -25.95 4.84
C ALA A 40 -9.78 -25.55 5.29
N HIS A 41 -9.91 -24.53 6.14
CA HIS A 41 -11.17 -24.19 6.80
C HIS A 41 -11.41 -22.67 6.81
N ALA A 42 -12.18 -22.19 5.83
CA ALA A 42 -12.50 -20.76 5.69
C ALA A 42 -13.14 -20.12 6.95
N SER A 43 -13.90 -20.90 7.73
CA SER A 43 -14.52 -20.43 8.99
C SER A 43 -13.51 -20.12 10.10
N VAL A 44 -12.30 -20.67 10.02
CA VAL A 44 -11.24 -20.40 11.02
C VAL A 44 -10.69 -18.99 10.84
N THR A 45 -10.69 -18.45 9.62
CA THR A 45 -10.15 -17.12 9.31
C THR A 45 -10.84 -16.03 10.13
N GLU A 46 -12.17 -15.93 10.06
CA GLU A 46 -12.94 -14.92 10.80
C GLU A 46 -12.76 -15.07 12.33
N THR A 47 -12.70 -16.31 12.82
CA THR A 47 -12.48 -16.58 14.25
C THR A 47 -11.07 -16.13 14.69
N PHE A 48 -10.06 -16.41 13.86
CA PHE A 48 -8.67 -16.02 14.12
C PHE A 48 -8.49 -14.50 14.09
N GLU A 49 -9.09 -13.82 13.11
CA GLU A 49 -9.09 -12.37 13.01
C GLU A 49 -9.76 -11.73 14.23
N THR A 50 -10.95 -12.20 14.61
CA THR A 50 -11.68 -11.70 15.79
C THR A 50 -10.88 -11.88 17.09
N ALA A 51 -10.29 -13.07 17.29
CA ALA A 51 -9.45 -13.32 18.47
C ALA A 51 -8.20 -12.41 18.49
N THR A 52 -7.63 -12.15 17.30
CA THR A 52 -6.49 -11.24 17.15
C THR A 52 -6.89 -9.79 17.46
N GLN A 53 -8.07 -9.34 17.02
CA GLN A 53 -8.60 -8.02 17.37
C GLN A 53 -8.73 -7.84 18.88
N SER A 54 -9.35 -8.81 19.58
CA SER A 54 -9.49 -8.77 21.05
C SER A 54 -8.14 -8.73 21.73
N TYR A 55 -7.19 -9.58 21.32
CA TYR A 55 -5.83 -9.58 21.87
C TYR A 55 -5.14 -8.21 21.70
N ILE A 56 -5.22 -7.61 20.50
CA ILE A 56 -4.61 -6.31 20.25
C ILE A 56 -5.25 -5.23 21.11
N GLN A 57 -6.58 -5.18 21.17
CA GLN A 57 -7.30 -4.15 21.91
C GLN A 57 -7.09 -4.25 23.43
N GLU A 58 -7.06 -5.46 23.96
CA GLU A 58 -6.98 -5.70 25.41
C GLU A 58 -5.54 -5.71 25.92
N CYS A 59 -4.60 -6.24 25.14
CA CYS A 59 -3.25 -6.53 25.63
C CYS A 59 -2.16 -5.63 25.02
N VAL A 60 -2.32 -5.22 23.76
CA VAL A 60 -1.23 -4.58 23.00
C VAL A 60 -1.38 -3.07 22.96
N LEU A 61 -2.56 -2.57 22.56
CA LEU A 61 -2.82 -1.13 22.43
C LEU A 61 -2.59 -0.36 23.73
N PRO A 62 -3.04 -0.81 24.92
CA PRO A 62 -2.76 -0.08 26.17
C PRO A 62 -1.27 0.14 26.44
N ALA A 63 -0.41 -0.81 26.04
CA ALA A 63 1.04 -0.69 26.19
C ALA A 63 1.69 0.24 25.15
N VAL A 64 1.07 0.38 23.97
CA VAL A 64 1.53 1.29 22.92
C VAL A 64 1.07 2.72 23.23
N THR A 65 -0.18 2.91 23.63
CA THR A 65 -0.79 4.24 23.88
C THR A 65 -0.38 4.88 25.20
N SER A 66 0.07 4.08 26.18
CA SER A 66 0.62 4.61 27.45
C SER A 66 2.00 5.23 27.30
N ARG A 67 2.66 5.06 26.15
CA ARG A 67 3.94 5.72 25.86
C ARG A 67 3.68 7.20 25.56
N SER A 68 4.32 8.09 26.31
CA SER A 68 4.20 9.54 26.07
C SER A 68 4.71 9.89 24.66
N PRO A 69 4.03 10.79 23.92
CA PRO A 69 4.51 11.34 22.66
C PRO A 69 5.95 11.87 22.76
N GLU A 70 6.30 12.45 23.91
CA GLU A 70 7.59 13.10 24.17
C GLU A 70 8.72 12.13 24.53
N THR A 71 8.41 10.84 24.76
CA THR A 71 9.46 9.87 25.08
C THR A 71 10.27 9.58 23.81
N PRO A 72 11.60 9.78 23.81
CA PRO A 72 12.45 9.36 22.70
C PRO A 72 12.31 7.85 22.52
N VAL A 73 11.91 7.42 21.33
CA VAL A 73 11.78 6.00 20.99
C VAL A 73 12.92 5.66 20.03
N ASP A 74 13.67 4.63 20.37
CA ASP A 74 14.68 4.08 19.48
C ASP A 74 14.06 3.31 18.31
N LEU A 75 14.87 2.92 17.33
CA LEU A 75 14.39 2.20 16.16
C LEU A 75 13.67 0.89 16.55
N ALA A 76 14.14 0.21 17.59
CA ALA A 76 13.54 -1.04 18.08
C ALA A 76 12.10 -0.82 18.59
N GLY A 77 11.86 0.27 19.33
CA GLY A 77 10.54 0.64 19.80
C GLY A 77 9.58 0.98 18.66
N LEU A 78 10.04 1.68 17.63
CA LEU A 78 9.24 1.95 16.43
C LEU A 78 8.93 0.65 15.67
N GLN A 79 9.92 -0.22 15.46
CA GLN A 79 9.71 -1.53 14.82
C GLN A 79 8.71 -2.41 15.59
N ALA A 80 8.65 -2.32 16.91
CA ALA A 80 7.64 -3.02 17.71
C ALA A 80 6.23 -2.47 17.42
N THR A 81 6.07 -1.14 17.37
CA THR A 81 4.80 -0.51 16.98
C THR A 81 4.39 -0.89 15.56
N GLN A 82 5.33 -0.91 14.60
CA GLN A 82 5.08 -1.36 13.22
C GLN A 82 4.52 -2.79 13.16
N LYS A 83 5.06 -3.72 13.97
CA LYS A 83 4.54 -5.10 14.03
C LYS A 83 3.10 -5.15 14.52
N THR A 84 2.76 -4.35 15.55
CA THR A 84 1.37 -4.21 16.02
C THR A 84 0.46 -3.69 14.91
N ILE A 85 0.87 -2.63 14.21
CA ILE A 85 0.12 -2.06 13.08
C ILE A 85 -0.14 -3.12 12.01
N ARG A 86 0.87 -3.91 11.64
CA ARG A 86 0.70 -4.99 10.64
C ARG A 86 -0.30 -6.05 11.10
N CYS A 87 -0.33 -6.39 12.38
CA CYS A 87 -1.35 -7.27 12.94
C CYS A 87 -2.74 -6.62 12.87
N MET A 88 -2.86 -5.32 13.16
CA MET A 88 -4.11 -4.55 13.05
C MET A 88 -4.64 -4.57 11.61
N LEU A 89 -3.79 -4.28 10.62
CA LEU A 89 -4.14 -4.36 9.21
C LEU A 89 -4.59 -5.77 8.81
N GLY A 90 -3.87 -6.79 9.27
CA GLY A 90 -4.15 -8.19 8.97
C GLY A 90 -5.45 -8.73 9.58
N CYS A 91 -5.96 -8.11 10.65
CA CYS A 91 -7.25 -8.47 11.27
C CYS A 91 -8.35 -7.44 11.02
N GLY A 92 -8.21 -6.55 10.04
CA GLY A 92 -9.28 -5.62 9.63
C GLY A 92 -9.43 -4.35 10.47
N LEU A 93 -8.54 -4.09 11.43
CA LEU A 93 -8.49 -2.84 12.22
C LEU A 93 -7.80 -1.70 11.45
N CYS A 94 -8.18 -1.52 10.17
CA CYS A 94 -7.52 -0.58 9.27
C CYS A 94 -7.60 0.87 9.77
N PHE A 95 -8.80 1.38 10.07
CA PHE A 95 -8.97 2.75 10.55
C PHE A 95 -8.29 3.01 11.90
N GLN A 96 -8.30 2.04 12.81
CA GLN A 96 -7.64 2.17 14.11
C GLN A 96 -6.11 2.20 14.00
N SER A 97 -5.55 1.63 12.93
CA SER A 97 -4.11 1.61 12.70
C SER A 97 -3.57 2.94 12.14
N ILE A 98 -4.42 3.74 11.47
CA ILE A 98 -4.02 4.96 10.76
C ILE A 98 -3.37 6.01 11.68
N PRO A 99 -3.92 6.33 12.87
CA PRO A 99 -3.26 7.29 13.77
C PRO A 99 -1.87 6.82 14.25
N LEU A 100 -1.69 5.51 14.46
CA LEU A 100 -0.39 4.95 14.84
C LEU A 100 0.61 5.00 13.68
N LEU A 101 0.13 4.80 12.45
CA LEU A 101 0.90 4.96 11.22
C LEU A 101 1.39 6.41 11.01
N GLY A 102 0.55 7.40 11.34
CA GLY A 102 0.95 8.80 11.29
C GLY A 102 2.01 9.15 12.35
N ASP A 103 1.81 8.70 13.60
CA ASP A 103 2.77 8.91 14.70
C ASP A 103 4.13 8.27 14.41
N ILE A 104 4.16 7.01 13.96
CA ILE A 104 5.42 6.32 13.65
C ILE A 104 6.15 6.94 12.45
N ALA A 105 5.41 7.46 11.45
CA ALA A 105 6.00 8.16 10.32
C ALA A 105 6.66 9.48 10.75
N ALA A 106 5.97 10.30 11.55
CA ALA A 106 6.51 11.56 12.06
C ALA A 106 7.80 11.31 12.88
N ARG A 107 7.77 10.35 13.81
CA ARG A 107 8.95 9.99 14.62
C ARG A 107 10.10 9.45 13.78
N ALA A 108 9.81 8.74 12.69
CA ALA A 108 10.84 8.25 11.77
C ALA A 108 11.50 9.40 10.98
N VAL A 109 10.82 10.52 10.75
CA VAL A 109 11.44 11.76 10.24
C VAL A 109 12.34 12.38 11.30
N ASP A 110 11.83 12.55 12.52
CA ASP A 110 12.59 13.16 13.62
C ASP A 110 13.91 12.40 13.90
N MET A 111 13.86 11.07 13.84
CA MET A 111 15.04 10.22 13.98
C MET A 111 16.08 10.45 12.88
N ALA A 112 15.65 10.70 11.65
CA ALA A 112 16.54 10.95 10.52
C ALA A 112 17.22 12.33 10.61
N LEU A 113 16.58 13.32 11.25
CA LEU A 113 17.19 14.64 11.49
C LEU A 113 18.34 14.59 12.50
N GLY A 114 18.34 13.59 13.40
CA GLY A 114 19.32 13.46 14.47
C GLY A 114 20.41 12.40 14.24
N SER A 115 20.43 11.73 13.08
CA SER A 115 21.29 10.55 12.86
C SER A 115 22.55 10.83 12.04
N ASP A 116 23.63 10.10 12.33
CA ASP A 116 24.87 10.07 11.52
C ASP A 116 24.71 9.17 10.29
N ALA A 117 25.58 9.35 9.28
CA ALA A 117 25.48 8.73 7.96
C ALA A 117 25.29 7.19 7.94
N ALA A 118 25.88 6.44 8.88
CA ALA A 118 25.74 4.98 8.93
C ALA A 118 24.37 4.51 9.47
N ALA A 119 23.74 5.29 10.35
CA ALA A 119 22.37 5.03 10.82
C ALA A 119 21.31 5.43 9.77
N SER A 120 21.73 6.14 8.71
CA SER A 120 20.86 6.64 7.65
C SER A 120 20.28 5.52 6.77
N ASP A 121 21.06 4.47 6.45
CA ASP A 121 20.59 3.37 5.58
C ASP A 121 19.51 2.51 6.24
N GLU A 122 19.70 2.16 7.52
CA GLU A 122 18.71 1.39 8.28
C GLU A 122 17.43 2.21 8.52
N ALA A 123 17.58 3.50 8.84
CA ALA A 123 16.46 4.43 8.96
C ALA A 123 15.71 4.58 7.63
N SER A 124 16.41 4.72 6.50
CA SER A 124 15.80 4.83 5.17
C SER A 124 15.03 3.57 4.78
N SER A 125 15.60 2.39 5.07
CA SER A 125 14.93 1.10 4.86
C SER A 125 13.66 0.99 5.72
N PHE A 126 13.74 1.41 6.98
CA PHE A 126 12.60 1.43 7.88
C PHE A 126 11.51 2.41 7.41
N GLN A 127 11.88 3.63 6.99
CA GLN A 127 10.95 4.62 6.44
C GLN A 127 10.26 4.08 5.18
N ALA A 128 10.99 3.47 4.24
CA ALA A 128 10.38 2.85 3.06
C ALA A 128 9.40 1.72 3.42
N SER A 129 9.69 0.97 4.49
CA SER A 129 8.80 -0.07 5.05
C SER A 129 7.51 0.53 5.60
N ILE A 130 7.60 1.64 6.33
CA ILE A 130 6.44 2.38 6.86
C ILE A 130 5.61 3.00 5.73
N ASP A 131 6.26 3.62 4.73
CA ASP A 131 5.60 4.16 3.54
C ASP A 131 4.75 3.07 2.85
N GLY A 132 5.32 1.87 2.70
CA GLY A 132 4.62 0.69 2.21
C GLY A 132 3.45 0.24 3.09
N ASP A 133 3.59 0.26 4.42
CA ASP A 133 2.50 -0.11 5.34
C ASP A 133 1.35 0.92 5.30
N ILE A 134 1.64 2.21 5.14
CA ILE A 134 0.60 3.24 4.95
C ILE A 134 -0.14 3.02 3.63
N VAL A 135 0.58 2.74 2.53
CA VAL A 135 -0.03 2.37 1.25
C VAL A 135 -0.98 1.16 1.42
N GLN A 136 -0.58 0.15 2.18
CA GLN A 136 -1.45 -1.00 2.49
C GLN A 136 -2.69 -0.60 3.28
N ALA A 137 -2.54 0.28 4.27
CA ALA A 137 -3.68 0.80 5.02
C ALA A 137 -4.66 1.56 4.11
N MET A 138 -4.16 2.43 3.23
CA MET A 138 -4.99 3.15 2.26
C MET A 138 -5.67 2.20 1.26
N THR A 139 -4.96 1.17 0.82
CA THR A 139 -5.53 0.12 -0.04
C THR A 139 -6.61 -0.67 0.68
N ALA A 140 -6.44 -0.98 1.96
CA ALA A 140 -7.45 -1.65 2.78
C ALA A 140 -8.69 -0.76 2.96
N VAL A 141 -8.51 0.53 3.22
CA VAL A 141 -9.59 1.52 3.27
C VAL A 141 -10.34 1.60 1.93
N GLN A 142 -9.63 1.67 0.80
CA GLN A 142 -10.28 1.66 -0.52
C GLN A 142 -11.14 0.41 -0.71
N LYS A 143 -10.68 -0.76 -0.25
CA LYS A 143 -11.42 -2.03 -0.36
C LYS A 143 -12.67 -2.08 0.52
N THR A 144 -12.77 -1.28 1.58
CA THR A 144 -14.02 -1.19 2.35
C THR A 144 -15.10 -0.40 1.61
N LEU A 145 -14.69 0.48 0.68
CA LEU A 145 -15.59 1.23 -0.18
C LEU A 145 -16.10 0.34 -1.32
N LYS A 146 -17.41 0.04 -1.35
CA LYS A 146 -18.02 -0.76 -2.42
C LYS A 146 -18.30 0.11 -3.66
N GLY A 147 -17.27 0.35 -4.47
CA GLY A 147 -17.40 1.05 -5.76
C GLY A 147 -17.75 2.52 -5.61
N THR A 148 -19.04 2.90 -5.70
CA THR A 148 -19.49 4.31 -5.67
C THR A 148 -19.61 4.91 -4.26
N GLN A 149 -19.16 4.19 -3.24
CA GLN A 149 -19.23 4.65 -1.85
C GLN A 149 -18.09 5.62 -1.54
N VAL A 150 -18.44 6.71 -0.86
CA VAL A 150 -17.49 7.68 -0.31
C VAL A 150 -17.29 7.37 1.18
N LEU A 151 -16.10 7.66 1.71
CA LEU A 151 -15.79 7.56 3.14
C LEU A 151 -16.84 8.28 4.00
N ALA A 152 -17.26 7.63 5.09
CA ALA A 152 -18.08 8.30 6.11
C ALA A 152 -17.31 9.48 6.74
N ASN A 153 -18.01 10.47 7.29
CA ASN A 153 -17.36 11.70 7.81
C ASN A 153 -16.27 11.42 8.86
N ASN A 154 -16.49 10.44 9.74
CA ASN A 154 -15.51 10.01 10.74
C ASN A 154 -14.30 9.31 10.09
N GLU A 155 -14.53 8.42 9.13
CA GLU A 155 -13.48 7.70 8.38
C GLU A 155 -12.63 8.67 7.55
N ARG A 156 -13.29 9.60 6.86
CA ARG A 156 -12.64 10.70 6.14
C ARG A 156 -11.79 11.55 7.07
N GLY A 157 -12.29 11.85 8.27
CA GLY A 157 -11.52 12.58 9.30
C GLY A 157 -10.24 11.85 9.72
N ILE A 158 -10.27 10.52 9.82
CA ILE A 158 -9.09 9.71 10.16
C ILE A 158 -8.04 9.76 9.04
N VAL A 159 -8.48 9.59 7.78
CA VAL A 159 -7.57 9.67 6.61
C VAL A 159 -7.03 11.10 6.43
N GLN A 160 -7.86 12.12 6.67
CA GLN A 160 -7.47 13.53 6.65
C GLN A 160 -6.39 13.84 7.70
N GLY A 161 -6.55 13.33 8.93
CA GLY A 161 -5.54 13.51 9.97
C GLY A 161 -4.19 12.91 9.60
N LEU A 162 -4.16 11.72 9.00
CA LEU A 162 -2.94 11.13 8.45
C LEU A 162 -2.32 12.00 7.34
N TYR A 163 -3.15 12.48 6.41
CA TYR A 163 -2.67 13.34 5.31
C TYR A 163 -2.03 14.62 5.84
N GLU A 164 -2.63 15.26 6.84
CA GLU A 164 -2.10 16.46 7.49
C GLU A 164 -0.77 16.18 8.20
N GLN A 165 -0.67 15.07 8.95
CA GLN A 165 0.59 14.67 9.60
C GLN A 165 1.73 14.38 8.60
N LEU A 166 1.40 13.76 7.46
CA LEU A 166 2.37 13.54 6.38
C LEU A 166 2.76 14.87 5.72
N ALA A 167 1.82 15.80 5.54
CA ALA A 167 2.11 17.14 5.03
C ALA A 167 3.03 17.92 5.98
N ASP A 168 2.82 17.81 7.29
CA ASP A 168 3.66 18.43 8.32
C ASP A 168 5.07 17.84 8.29
N SER A 169 5.18 16.51 8.26
CA SER A 169 6.46 15.79 8.13
C SER A 169 7.21 16.21 6.87
N ARG A 170 6.50 16.41 5.74
CA ARG A 170 7.09 16.92 4.51
C ARG A 170 7.64 18.35 4.66
N ARG A 171 6.91 19.25 5.32
CA ARG A 171 7.40 20.63 5.58
C ARG A 171 8.65 20.63 6.46
N VAL A 172 8.71 19.71 7.44
CA VAL A 172 9.91 19.50 8.26
C VAL A 172 11.09 19.03 7.40
N CYS A 173 10.90 18.04 6.53
CA CYS A 173 11.93 17.59 5.59
C CYS A 173 12.44 18.72 4.69
N GLN A 174 11.53 19.50 4.09
CA GLN A 174 11.86 20.63 3.22
C GLN A 174 12.66 21.72 3.95
N THR A 175 12.26 22.08 5.17
CA THR A 175 12.96 23.08 6.00
C THR A 175 14.38 22.66 6.31
N ASN A 176 14.59 21.37 6.55
CA ASN A 176 15.89 20.79 6.86
C ASN A 176 16.66 20.30 5.61
N LYS A 177 16.11 20.49 4.41
CA LYS A 177 16.70 20.06 3.13
C LYS A 177 17.06 18.58 3.08
N ILE A 178 16.19 17.73 3.65
CA ILE A 178 16.28 16.28 3.54
C ILE A 178 15.16 15.75 2.66
N GLU A 179 15.36 14.59 2.04
CA GLU A 179 14.35 13.90 1.23
C GLU A 179 13.12 13.57 2.09
N PHE A 180 11.93 13.74 1.53
CA PHE A 180 10.69 13.32 2.18
C PHE A 180 10.40 11.84 1.87
N PRO A 181 10.47 10.93 2.87
CA PRO A 181 10.48 9.51 2.59
C PRO A 181 9.09 8.88 2.37
N PHE A 182 8.00 9.63 2.60
CA PHE A 182 6.63 9.12 2.62
C PHE A 182 5.77 9.62 1.44
N ALA A 183 6.38 9.84 0.28
CA ALA A 183 5.68 10.36 -0.90
C ALA A 183 4.56 9.41 -1.37
N ARG A 184 4.76 8.08 -1.30
CA ARG A 184 3.76 7.09 -1.74
C ARG A 184 2.54 7.10 -0.84
N ALA A 185 2.77 7.10 0.46
CA ALA A 185 1.74 7.25 1.48
C ALA A 185 0.96 8.56 1.29
N PHE A 186 1.67 9.66 1.07
CA PHE A 186 1.07 10.98 0.88
C PHE A 186 0.14 11.02 -0.34
N TRP A 187 0.58 10.52 -1.48
CA TRP A 187 -0.26 10.43 -2.69
C TRP A 187 -1.42 9.46 -2.53
N SER A 188 -1.22 8.34 -1.83
CA SER A 188 -2.28 7.36 -1.59
C SER A 188 -3.39 7.92 -0.70
N ALA A 189 -3.03 8.61 0.39
CA ALA A 189 -4.00 9.28 1.26
C ALA A 189 -4.69 10.44 0.53
N GLY A 190 -3.95 11.27 -0.22
CA GLY A 190 -4.52 12.35 -1.01
C GLY A 190 -5.48 11.87 -2.10
N SER A 191 -5.18 10.74 -2.74
CA SER A 191 -6.05 10.11 -3.73
C SER A 191 -7.40 9.68 -3.13
N LEU A 192 -7.42 9.15 -1.90
CA LEU A 192 -8.66 8.78 -1.21
C LEU A 192 -9.50 9.98 -0.80
N LEU A 193 -8.84 11.10 -0.48
CA LEU A 193 -9.49 12.34 -0.07
C LEU A 193 -9.93 13.20 -1.25
N GLU A 194 -9.62 12.79 -2.48
CA GLU A 194 -9.84 13.57 -3.71
C GLU A 194 -9.18 14.97 -3.65
N ILE A 195 -8.03 15.07 -2.97
CA ILE A 195 -7.28 16.34 -2.88
C ILE A 195 -6.54 16.57 -4.19
N ASP A 196 -6.67 17.78 -4.75
CA ASP A 196 -6.08 18.14 -6.02
C ASP A 196 -4.54 18.09 -5.99
N LYS A 197 -3.96 17.55 -7.05
CA LYS A 197 -2.71 16.78 -7.04
C LYS A 197 -1.49 17.58 -7.45
N CYS A 198 -1.41 18.83 -7.03
CA CYS A 198 -0.25 19.68 -7.30
C CYS A 198 0.54 19.88 -6.01
N ASP A 199 1.37 18.89 -5.71
CA ASP A 199 2.21 18.92 -4.51
C ASP A 199 3.69 19.17 -4.84
N GLY A 200 4.10 19.18 -6.13
CA GLY A 200 5.48 19.38 -6.58
C GLY A 200 6.44 18.22 -6.26
N ALA A 201 6.01 17.21 -5.49
CA ALA A 201 6.88 16.13 -5.04
C ALA A 201 7.31 15.24 -6.20
N SER A 202 6.40 15.01 -7.16
CA SER A 202 6.68 14.18 -8.33
C SER A 202 7.69 14.84 -9.28
N GLU A 203 7.66 16.16 -9.37
CA GLU A 203 8.59 16.97 -10.16
C GLU A 203 9.98 17.01 -9.49
N GLU A 204 10.04 17.14 -8.15
CA GLU A 204 11.27 17.04 -7.36
C GLU A 204 11.93 15.66 -7.57
N LEU A 205 11.18 14.58 -7.38
CA LEU A 205 11.68 13.21 -7.56
C LEU A 205 12.11 12.92 -9.01
N MET A 206 11.43 13.49 -10.00
CA MET A 206 11.85 13.39 -11.39
C MET A 206 13.15 14.14 -11.66
N ALA A 207 13.34 15.32 -11.07
CA ALA A 207 14.59 16.06 -11.21
C ALA A 207 15.78 15.29 -10.59
N GLU A 208 15.55 14.61 -9.47
CA GLU A 208 16.56 13.78 -8.79
C GLU A 208 16.86 12.46 -9.52
N ALA A 209 15.87 11.88 -10.20
CA ALA A 209 16.06 10.65 -11.00
C ALA A 209 17.03 10.85 -12.19
N GLY A 210 17.39 12.09 -12.53
CA GLY A 210 18.46 12.44 -13.47
C GLY A 210 18.06 13.55 -14.45
N ASP A 211 19.05 14.21 -15.07
CA ASP A 211 18.81 15.09 -16.21
C ASP A 211 18.54 14.26 -17.46
N PHE A 212 17.27 14.15 -17.83
CA PHE A 212 16.82 13.42 -19.01
C PHE A 212 16.98 14.21 -20.31
N GLY A 213 17.44 15.48 -20.27
CA GLY A 213 17.81 16.28 -21.44
C GLY A 213 16.79 16.33 -22.58
N GLY A 214 15.51 16.03 -22.31
CA GLY A 214 14.50 15.82 -23.36
C GLY A 214 14.84 14.70 -24.36
N GLN A 215 15.77 13.79 -24.04
CA GLN A 215 16.19 12.71 -24.93
C GLN A 215 15.05 11.71 -25.14
N THR A 216 14.80 11.37 -26.40
CA THR A 216 13.84 10.34 -26.78
C THR A 216 14.27 8.99 -26.23
N PRO A 217 13.36 8.23 -25.57
CA PRO A 217 13.62 6.84 -25.18
C PRO A 217 14.23 6.05 -26.32
N ALA A 218 15.21 5.18 -26.01
CA ALA A 218 15.73 4.25 -27.00
C ALA A 218 14.58 3.40 -27.57
N GLU A 219 14.67 3.04 -28.85
CA GLU A 219 13.71 2.10 -29.41
C GLU A 219 14.10 0.68 -29.00
N ALA A 220 13.13 -0.10 -28.51
CA ALA A 220 13.35 -1.51 -28.20
C ALA A 220 13.60 -2.32 -29.48
N ASN A 221 14.50 -3.31 -29.41
CA ASN A 221 14.87 -4.15 -30.56
C ASN A 221 13.68 -4.93 -31.14
N GLU A 222 12.78 -5.41 -30.29
CA GLU A 222 11.61 -6.18 -30.70
C GLU A 222 10.32 -5.49 -30.26
N CYS A 223 9.51 -5.12 -31.24
CA CYS A 223 8.23 -4.45 -31.03
C CYS A 223 7.08 -5.15 -31.76
N PHE A 224 5.86 -4.86 -31.33
CA PHE A 224 4.62 -5.22 -32.02
C PHE A 224 3.67 -4.01 -32.07
N GLU A 225 2.69 -4.06 -32.97
CA GLU A 225 1.66 -3.02 -33.10
C GLU A 225 0.43 -3.39 -32.26
N MET A 226 -0.05 -2.45 -31.44
CA MET A 226 -1.33 -2.57 -30.73
C MET A 226 -2.02 -1.20 -30.68
N ALA A 227 -3.28 -1.16 -31.11
CA ALA A 227 -4.09 0.07 -31.10
C ALA A 227 -3.41 1.28 -31.78
N GLY A 228 -2.62 1.05 -32.83
CA GLY A 228 -1.88 2.11 -33.55
C GLY A 228 -0.63 2.62 -32.83
N ARG A 229 -0.13 1.87 -31.83
CA ARG A 229 1.12 2.12 -31.13
C ARG A 229 2.09 0.97 -31.34
N ARG A 230 3.34 1.29 -31.66
CA ARG A 230 4.46 0.36 -31.67
C ARG A 230 4.98 0.20 -30.23
N LEU A 231 4.89 -1.00 -29.67
CA LEU A 231 5.20 -1.29 -28.26
C LEU A 231 6.27 -2.36 -28.13
N PRO A 232 7.13 -2.32 -27.09
CA PRO A 232 8.11 -3.37 -26.84
C PRO A 232 7.42 -4.70 -26.54
N ARG A 233 8.04 -5.82 -26.93
CA ARG A 233 7.53 -7.17 -26.59
C ARG A 233 7.56 -7.47 -25.09
N ILE A 234 8.33 -6.71 -24.31
CA ILE A 234 8.46 -6.86 -22.86
C ILE A 234 7.67 -5.75 -22.16
N PHE A 235 6.78 -6.15 -21.27
CA PHE A 235 6.05 -5.24 -20.37
C PHE A 235 6.60 -5.41 -18.95
N THR A 236 6.92 -4.30 -18.29
CA THR A 236 7.38 -4.31 -16.90
C THR A 236 6.18 -4.43 -15.96
N GLY A 237 6.04 -5.57 -15.29
CA GLY A 237 5.00 -5.80 -14.29
C GLY A 237 5.29 -5.11 -12.96
N LEU A 238 4.25 -4.53 -12.34
CA LEU A 238 4.33 -3.80 -11.06
C LEU A 238 3.68 -4.54 -9.88
N TRP A 239 3.52 -5.85 -9.98
CA TRP A 239 2.81 -6.68 -8.98
C TRP A 239 3.49 -6.71 -7.60
N GLN A 240 4.81 -6.49 -7.53
CA GLN A 240 5.55 -6.36 -6.27
C GLN A 240 5.07 -5.18 -5.39
N LEU A 241 4.40 -4.18 -5.98
CA LEU A 241 3.78 -3.08 -5.22
C LEU A 241 2.49 -3.49 -4.49
N SER A 242 2.01 -4.72 -4.70
CA SER A 242 0.81 -5.24 -4.02
C SER A 242 0.96 -5.40 -2.51
N SER A 243 2.19 -5.58 -2.00
CA SER A 243 2.43 -5.78 -0.57
C SER A 243 3.90 -5.55 -0.18
N PRO A 244 4.17 -4.93 0.99
CA PRO A 244 5.49 -4.89 1.61
C PRO A 244 6.13 -6.27 1.84
N ALA A 245 5.35 -7.35 1.77
CA ALA A 245 5.86 -8.73 1.83
C ALA A 245 6.85 -9.05 0.68
N TRP A 246 6.79 -8.32 -0.43
CA TRP A 246 7.73 -8.46 -1.57
C TRP A 246 8.95 -7.55 -1.47
N GLY A 247 9.07 -6.79 -0.38
CA GLY A 247 10.08 -5.76 -0.20
C GLY A 247 9.45 -4.37 -0.17
N SER A 248 10.27 -3.35 0.10
CA SER A 248 9.86 -1.95 0.15
C SER A 248 10.95 -1.07 -0.43
N ALA A 249 10.54 0.00 -1.09
CA ALA A 249 11.42 0.98 -1.71
C ALA A 249 10.81 2.38 -1.58
N SER A 250 11.68 3.40 -1.49
CA SER A 250 11.26 4.80 -1.53
C SER A 250 10.72 5.16 -2.92
N ALA A 251 9.91 6.22 -2.99
CA ALA A 251 9.43 6.75 -4.26
C ALA A 251 10.59 7.11 -5.20
N GLY A 252 11.65 7.75 -4.69
CA GLY A 252 12.84 8.09 -5.48
C GLY A 252 13.49 6.88 -6.15
N LYS A 253 13.70 5.77 -5.41
CA LYS A 253 14.24 4.53 -5.98
C LYS A 253 13.34 3.96 -7.07
N ILE A 254 12.02 4.03 -6.89
CA ILE A 254 11.06 3.55 -7.89
C ILE A 254 11.06 4.46 -9.14
N PHE A 255 11.12 5.78 -8.96
CA PHE A 255 11.22 6.76 -10.04
C PHE A 255 12.50 6.58 -10.85
N SER A 256 13.64 6.37 -10.20
CA SER A 256 14.91 6.06 -10.87
C SER A 256 14.83 4.77 -11.68
N HIS A 257 14.17 3.74 -11.16
CA HIS A 257 13.97 2.48 -11.89
C HIS A 257 13.03 2.65 -13.09
N PHE A 258 11.91 3.35 -12.94
CA PHE A 258 11.02 3.69 -14.07
C PHE A 258 11.77 4.46 -15.15
N SER A 259 12.53 5.47 -14.73
CA SER A 259 13.33 6.30 -15.63
C SER A 259 14.36 5.49 -16.41
N SER A 260 15.16 4.67 -15.73
CA SER A 260 16.15 3.80 -16.37
C SER A 260 15.52 2.77 -17.32
N SER A 261 14.36 2.22 -16.96
CA SER A 261 13.60 1.29 -17.81
C SER A 261 13.15 1.99 -19.10
N VAL A 262 12.55 3.18 -18.97
CA VAL A 262 12.05 3.96 -20.11
C VAL A 262 13.21 4.38 -21.02
N GLN A 263 14.32 4.87 -20.47
CA GLN A 263 15.52 5.23 -21.25
C GLN A 263 16.06 4.05 -22.08
N SER A 264 15.91 2.83 -21.56
CA SER A 264 16.33 1.58 -22.22
C SER A 264 15.30 1.05 -23.24
N GLY A 265 14.22 1.79 -23.50
CA GLY A 265 13.15 1.42 -24.44
C GLY A 265 12.04 0.54 -23.86
N PHE A 266 12.08 0.23 -22.56
CA PHE A 266 11.01 -0.49 -21.86
C PHE A 266 9.93 0.50 -21.40
N VAL A 267 9.14 0.97 -22.35
CA VAL A 267 8.14 2.04 -22.15
C VAL A 267 6.74 1.52 -21.76
N ALA A 268 6.55 0.20 -21.75
CA ALA A 268 5.26 -0.44 -21.45
C ALA A 268 5.24 -1.07 -20.06
N PHE A 269 4.23 -0.73 -19.27
CA PHE A 269 4.08 -1.14 -17.88
C PHE A 269 2.74 -1.83 -17.65
N ASP A 270 2.76 -2.92 -16.90
CA ASP A 270 1.57 -3.69 -16.52
C ASP A 270 1.30 -3.58 -15.00
N MET A 271 0.07 -3.24 -14.65
CA MET A 271 -0.37 -3.04 -13.27
C MET A 271 -1.81 -3.53 -13.05
N ALA A 272 -2.36 -3.31 -11.87
CA ALA A 272 -3.74 -3.64 -11.52
C ALA A 272 -4.24 -2.75 -10.37
N ASP A 273 -5.55 -2.58 -10.26
CA ASP A 273 -6.22 -1.90 -9.13
C ASP A 273 -5.87 -2.52 -7.77
N HIS A 274 -5.60 -3.83 -7.71
CA HIS A 274 -5.23 -4.51 -6.48
C HIS A 274 -3.74 -4.42 -6.13
N TYR A 275 -2.89 -3.85 -6.99
CA TYR A 275 -1.44 -3.75 -6.76
C TYR A 275 -1.06 -2.52 -5.93
N GLY A 276 -1.66 -2.40 -4.73
CA GLY A 276 -1.34 -1.31 -3.80
C GLY A 276 -1.46 0.07 -4.44
N ASP A 277 -0.36 0.80 -4.50
CA ASP A 277 -0.23 2.13 -5.10
C ASP A 277 0.31 2.14 -6.54
N ALA A 278 0.41 0.99 -7.22
CA ALA A 278 1.04 0.90 -8.56
C ALA A 278 0.51 1.93 -9.57
N GLU A 279 -0.81 2.07 -9.68
CA GLU A 279 -1.45 3.07 -10.56
C GLU A 279 -1.16 4.51 -10.12
N ILE A 280 -1.06 4.75 -8.81
CA ILE A 280 -0.83 6.08 -8.24
C ILE A 280 0.61 6.52 -8.49
N ILE A 281 1.58 5.70 -8.09
CA ILE A 281 3.00 6.04 -8.25
C ILE A 281 3.40 6.12 -9.73
N PHE A 282 2.88 5.23 -10.57
CA PHE A 282 3.10 5.32 -12.01
C PHE A 282 2.43 6.56 -12.60
N GLY A 283 1.23 6.93 -12.16
CA GLY A 283 0.56 8.15 -12.58
C GLY A 283 1.36 9.40 -12.25
N GLN A 284 1.96 9.47 -11.06
CA GLN A 284 2.82 10.58 -10.65
C GLN A 284 4.11 10.65 -11.49
N PHE A 285 4.72 9.51 -11.76
CA PHE A 285 5.86 9.40 -12.67
C PHE A 285 5.49 9.86 -14.09
N ALA A 286 4.43 9.30 -14.68
CA ALA A 286 4.01 9.59 -16.05
C ALA A 286 3.59 11.04 -16.25
N LYS A 287 2.97 11.67 -15.25
CA LYS A 287 2.64 13.10 -15.24
C LYS A 287 3.88 13.98 -15.31
N SER A 288 4.93 13.58 -14.59
CA SER A 288 6.18 14.36 -14.44
C SER A 288 7.21 14.04 -15.51
N TYR A 289 7.04 12.94 -16.24
CA TYR A 289 7.97 12.52 -17.28
C TYR A 289 7.85 13.40 -18.55
N PRO A 290 8.94 13.98 -19.08
CA PRO A 290 8.89 14.92 -20.21
C PRO A 290 8.23 14.35 -21.47
N GLN A 291 8.43 13.06 -21.75
CA GLN A 291 7.89 12.37 -22.93
C GLN A 291 6.76 11.41 -22.57
N LYS A 292 5.78 11.87 -21.81
CA LYS A 292 4.64 11.06 -21.36
C LYS A 292 3.91 10.29 -22.47
N SER A 293 3.92 10.79 -23.72
CA SER A 293 3.32 10.09 -24.86
C SER A 293 4.04 8.81 -25.26
N ALA A 294 5.32 8.64 -24.88
CA ALA A 294 6.06 7.41 -25.12
C ALA A 294 5.63 6.28 -24.16
N LEU A 295 5.07 6.63 -23.00
CA LEU A 295 4.66 5.66 -21.99
C LEU A 295 3.38 4.94 -22.39
N PHE A 296 3.29 3.67 -22.00
CA PHE A 296 2.12 2.83 -22.19
C PHE A 296 1.71 2.15 -20.88
N ALA A 297 0.52 2.45 -20.39
CA ALA A 297 -0.01 1.93 -19.13
C ALA A 297 -1.11 0.88 -19.37
N ALA A 298 -0.77 -0.39 -19.20
CA ALA A 298 -1.74 -1.48 -19.14
C ALA A 298 -2.17 -1.70 -17.68
N THR A 299 -3.47 -1.71 -17.42
CA THR A 299 -3.98 -1.99 -16.09
C THR A 299 -5.18 -2.95 -16.11
N LYS A 300 -5.51 -3.58 -14.97
CA LYS A 300 -6.57 -4.60 -14.84
C LYS A 300 -7.72 -4.21 -13.91
N TYR A 301 -8.98 -4.31 -14.37
CA TYR A 301 -10.17 -4.27 -13.52
C TYR A 301 -10.36 -5.65 -12.88
N CYS A 302 -9.99 -5.78 -11.60
CA CYS A 302 -10.02 -7.04 -10.89
C CYS A 302 -11.34 -7.24 -10.14
N VAL A 303 -11.98 -8.38 -10.37
CA VAL A 303 -13.23 -8.78 -9.70
C VAL A 303 -13.00 -10.08 -8.92
N PHE A 304 -12.88 -9.95 -7.60
CA PHE A 304 -12.63 -11.05 -6.66
C PHE A 304 -13.82 -11.42 -5.78
N HIS A 305 -14.98 -10.79 -6.00
CA HIS A 305 -16.22 -11.11 -5.33
C HIS A 305 -17.38 -10.98 -6.32
N PRO A 306 -18.55 -11.58 -6.04
CA PRO A 306 -19.74 -11.35 -6.84
C PRO A 306 -20.03 -9.85 -6.95
N ILE A 307 -20.36 -9.40 -8.17
CA ILE A 307 -20.79 -8.04 -8.47
C ILE A 307 -21.99 -8.06 -9.39
N THR A 308 -22.84 -7.05 -9.28
CA THR A 308 -23.82 -6.75 -10.32
C THR A 308 -23.13 -5.84 -11.34
N VAL A 309 -22.90 -6.37 -12.54
CA VAL A 309 -22.29 -5.59 -13.62
C VAL A 309 -23.32 -4.61 -14.16
N SER A 310 -23.04 -3.31 -14.04
CA SER A 310 -23.82 -2.23 -14.65
C SER A 310 -22.89 -1.23 -15.33
N ARG A 311 -23.44 -0.40 -16.24
CA ARG A 311 -22.68 0.65 -16.91
C ARG A 311 -22.03 1.61 -15.92
N ASP A 312 -22.71 1.93 -14.82
CA ASP A 312 -22.22 2.87 -13.82
C ASP A 312 -21.11 2.26 -12.97
N VAL A 313 -21.19 0.97 -12.63
CA VAL A 313 -20.11 0.25 -11.94
C VAL A 313 -18.85 0.21 -12.80
N VAL A 314 -18.98 -0.14 -14.09
CA VAL A 314 -17.84 -0.16 -15.02
C VAL A 314 -17.28 1.25 -15.21
N ARG A 315 -18.13 2.27 -15.36
CA ARG A 315 -17.69 3.67 -15.50
C ARG A 315 -16.95 4.15 -14.25
N ALA A 316 -17.44 3.85 -13.06
CA ALA A 316 -16.80 4.21 -11.80
C ALA A 316 -15.40 3.57 -11.70
N ASN A 317 -15.28 2.28 -12.02
CA ASN A 317 -13.99 1.59 -12.07
C ASN A 317 -13.02 2.23 -13.07
N VAL A 318 -13.45 2.53 -14.30
CA VAL A 318 -12.61 3.22 -15.29
C VAL A 318 -12.19 4.61 -14.78
N THR A 319 -13.11 5.34 -14.15
CA THR A 319 -12.87 6.70 -13.63
C THR A 319 -11.84 6.70 -12.52
N GLU A 320 -11.96 5.79 -11.55
CA GLU A 320 -10.98 5.63 -10.46
C GLU A 320 -9.56 5.42 -11.00
N ARG A 321 -9.43 4.61 -12.05
CA ARG A 321 -8.11 4.27 -12.61
C ARG A 321 -7.53 5.41 -13.41
N CYS A 322 -8.37 6.11 -14.18
CA CYS A 322 -8.00 7.37 -14.82
C CYS A 322 -7.50 8.39 -13.78
N GLN A 323 -8.19 8.50 -12.65
CA GLN A 323 -7.75 9.35 -11.54
C GLN A 323 -6.40 8.89 -11.00
N ARG A 324 -6.24 7.61 -10.61
CA ARG A 324 -4.99 7.09 -10.02
C ARG A 324 -3.80 7.29 -10.99
N LEU A 325 -3.99 6.95 -12.26
CA LEU A 325 -3.00 7.09 -13.35
C LEU A 325 -2.78 8.52 -13.86
N GLN A 326 -3.52 9.52 -13.37
CA GLN A 326 -3.42 10.91 -13.85
C GLN A 326 -3.69 11.07 -15.35
N THR A 327 -4.63 10.30 -15.90
CA THR A 327 -4.96 10.31 -17.33
C THR A 327 -6.45 10.44 -17.56
N VAL A 328 -6.85 10.97 -18.71
CA VAL A 328 -8.24 10.98 -19.17
C VAL A 328 -8.60 9.73 -19.98
N LYS A 329 -7.60 8.94 -20.38
CA LYS A 329 -7.77 7.71 -21.18
C LYS A 329 -6.73 6.67 -20.77
N ILE A 330 -7.22 5.47 -20.44
CA ILE A 330 -6.38 4.29 -20.20
C ILE A 330 -5.90 3.73 -21.55
N ASP A 331 -4.62 3.40 -21.68
CA ASP A 331 -4.06 2.81 -22.90
C ASP A 331 -4.62 1.40 -23.16
N LEU A 332 -4.61 0.53 -22.13
CA LEU A 332 -5.19 -0.80 -22.16
C LEU A 332 -5.82 -1.13 -20.81
N LEU A 333 -7.11 -1.43 -20.81
CA LEU A 333 -7.84 -1.96 -19.66
C LEU A 333 -8.19 -3.43 -19.89
N GLN A 334 -7.73 -4.29 -18.99
CA GLN A 334 -7.99 -5.73 -19.04
C GLN A 334 -9.00 -6.09 -17.95
N PHE A 335 -10.00 -6.89 -18.27
CA PHE A 335 -10.88 -7.45 -17.24
C PHE A 335 -10.21 -8.67 -16.62
N HIS A 336 -10.03 -8.69 -15.29
CA HIS A 336 -9.39 -9.78 -14.56
C HIS A 336 -10.40 -10.39 -13.59
N TRP A 337 -10.77 -11.66 -13.78
CA TRP A 337 -11.82 -12.31 -13.02
C TRP A 337 -11.40 -13.69 -12.51
N GLN A 338 -11.93 -14.08 -11.35
CA GLN A 338 -11.67 -15.40 -10.75
C GLN A 338 -12.88 -16.35 -10.81
N PHE A 339 -14.09 -15.85 -11.08
CA PHE A 339 -15.33 -16.64 -11.09
C PHE A 339 -16.05 -16.57 -12.45
N VAL A 340 -16.18 -17.70 -13.15
CA VAL A 340 -16.82 -17.81 -14.48
C VAL A 340 -18.34 -17.96 -14.39
N SER A 341 -18.90 -18.32 -13.23
CA SER A 341 -20.26 -18.87 -13.12
C SER A 341 -21.43 -17.87 -13.23
N TYR A 342 -21.22 -16.59 -13.54
CA TYR A 342 -22.31 -15.61 -13.62
C TYR A 342 -22.24 -14.61 -14.79
N PHE A 343 -21.50 -14.93 -15.86
CA PHE A 343 -21.72 -14.29 -17.17
C PHE A 343 -22.70 -15.12 -18.01
N ALA A 344 -23.86 -15.46 -17.44
CA ALA A 344 -25.03 -15.67 -18.27
C ALA A 344 -25.45 -14.27 -18.74
N LEU A 345 -24.94 -13.87 -19.91
CA LEU A 345 -25.64 -12.92 -20.77
C LEU A 345 -27.08 -13.47 -20.89
N ARG A 346 -27.98 -13.00 -20.03
CA ARG A 346 -29.40 -13.18 -20.27
C ARG A 346 -29.69 -12.28 -21.46
N ASP A 347 -30.07 -12.94 -22.54
CA ASP A 347 -30.59 -12.35 -23.77
C ASP A 347 -31.64 -11.29 -23.44
N GLU A 348 -31.25 -10.02 -23.49
CA GLU A 348 -32.17 -8.89 -23.71
C GLU A 348 -31.53 -7.98 -24.75
N ILE A 349 -31.71 -8.36 -26.03
CA ILE A 349 -31.78 -7.47 -27.18
C ILE A 349 -33.24 -7.42 -27.62
#